data_AF-J0QLT1-F1
#
_entry.id   AF-J0QLT1-F1
#
_cell.length_a   1.000
_cell.length_b   1.000
_cell.length_c   1.000
_cell.angle_alpha   90.00
_cell.angle_beta   90.00
_cell.angle_gamma   90.00
#
_symmetry.space_group_name_H-M   'P 1'
#
loop_
_entity.id
_entity.type
_entity.pdbx_description
1 polymer ?
#
loop_
_entity_poly.entity_id
_entity_poly.type
_entity_poly.pdbx_seq_one_letter_code
_entity_poly.pdbx_strand_id
1 'polypeptide(L)'
;MANFLPYCPKNALSRWFDKRFPLPRFFYNAFVIFPVPCNLNYFYTFGGILAIMLLSQLLTGIVLAMHYVPDIHLAFETGERFRREGQFG
;
A
#
# COMPACT_ATOMS: atom_id res chain seq x y z
N MET A 1 -3.47 -31.07 4.39
CA MET A 1 -3.84 -29.63 4.52
C MET A 1 -2.85 -29.03 5.50
N ALA A 2 -2.09 -28.00 5.10
CA ALA A 2 -1.10 -27.41 6.00
C ALA A 2 -1.80 -26.83 7.24
N ASN A 3 -1.39 -27.27 8.44
CA ASN A 3 -1.92 -26.76 9.69
C ASN A 3 -1.23 -25.43 9.99
N PHE A 4 -1.82 -24.34 9.51
CA PHE A 4 -1.34 -23.00 9.85
C PHE A 4 -1.70 -22.68 11.31
N LEU A 5 -0.72 -22.16 12.06
CA LEU A 5 -0.93 -21.80 13.47
C LEU A 5 -1.88 -20.61 13.57
N PRO A 6 -2.85 -20.61 14.51
CA PRO A 6 -3.78 -19.49 14.68
C PRO A 6 -3.07 -18.25 15.25
N TYR A 7 -3.59 -17.06 14.94
CA TYR A 7 -3.10 -15.80 15.51
C TYR A 7 -3.25 -15.79 17.05
N CYS A 8 -2.12 -15.71 17.76
CA CYS A 8 -2.08 -15.65 19.22
C CYS A 8 -1.35 -14.38 19.72
N PRO A 9 -2.07 -13.41 20.30
CA PRO A 9 -1.45 -12.21 20.87
C PRO A 9 -0.66 -12.53 22.16
N LYS A 10 0.64 -12.21 22.16
CA LYS A 10 1.56 -12.50 23.28
C LYS A 10 1.43 -11.54 24.47
N ASN A 11 1.04 -10.27 24.26
CA ASN A 11 1.02 -9.22 25.28
C ASN A 11 -0.41 -8.96 25.82
N ALA A 12 -0.53 -8.46 27.04
CA ALA A 12 -1.84 -8.09 27.62
C ALA A 12 -2.53 -6.97 26.82
N LEU A 13 -1.76 -5.97 26.38
CA LEU A 13 -2.26 -4.88 25.56
C LEU A 13 -2.76 -5.36 24.19
N SER A 14 -2.01 -6.24 23.52
CA SER A 14 -2.45 -6.77 22.22
C SER A 14 -3.68 -7.65 22.37
N ARG A 15 -3.80 -8.45 23.44
CA ARG A 15 -5.03 -9.20 23.78
C ARG A 15 -6.25 -8.30 23.99
N TRP A 16 -6.07 -7.17 24.66
CA TRP A 16 -7.14 -6.20 24.88
C TRP A 16 -7.58 -5.57 23.56
N PHE A 17 -6.62 -5.18 22.71
CA PHE A 17 -6.90 -4.59 21.40
C PHE A 17 -7.60 -5.60 20.47
N ASP A 18 -7.12 -6.84 20.39
CA ASP A 18 -7.69 -7.89 19.54
C ASP A 18 -9.15 -8.21 19.90
N LYS A 19 -9.51 -8.12 21.19
CA LYS A 19 -10.89 -8.33 21.67
C LYS A 19 -11.84 -7.21 21.26
N ARG A 20 -11.36 -5.96 21.19
CA ARG A 20 -12.19 -4.79 20.87
C ARG A 20 -12.21 -4.53 19.36
N PHE A 21 -11.08 -4.74 18.70
CA PHE A 21 -10.90 -4.52 17.28
C PHE A 21 -9.95 -5.60 16.71
N PRO A 22 -10.51 -6.69 16.14
CA PRO A 22 -9.74 -7.85 15.69
C PRO A 22 -9.02 -7.62 14.35
N LEU A 23 -8.48 -6.42 14.13
CA LEU A 23 -7.66 -6.13 12.94
C LEU A 23 -6.39 -6.99 12.87
N PRO A 24 -5.59 -7.12 13.94
CA PRO A 24 -4.35 -7.90 13.86
C PRO A 24 -4.61 -9.35 13.44
N ARG A 25 -5.65 -9.97 14.01
CA ARG A 25 -6.13 -11.29 13.60
C ARG A 25 -6.60 -11.34 12.15
N PHE A 26 -7.36 -10.34 11.69
CA PHE A 26 -7.81 -10.26 10.31
C PHE A 26 -6.64 -10.19 9.32
N PHE A 27 -5.69 -9.28 9.55
CA PHE A 27 -4.50 -9.14 8.69
C PHE A 27 -3.66 -10.41 8.66
N TYR A 28 -3.47 -11.08 9.80
CA TYR A 28 -2.72 -12.33 9.86
C TYR A 28 -3.39 -13.44 9.04
N ASN A 29 -4.71 -13.59 9.13
CA ASN A 29 -5.43 -14.59 8.34
C ASN A 29 -5.46 -14.24 6.84
N ALA A 30 -5.59 -12.95 6.50
CA ALA A 30 -5.71 -12.51 5.11
C ALA A 30 -4.39 -12.52 4.34
N PHE A 31 -3.28 -12.13 4.99
CA PHE A 31 -1.98 -11.98 4.31
C PHE A 31 -0.99 -13.11 4.62
N VAL A 32 -1.01 -13.66 5.83
CA VAL A 32 0.04 -14.62 6.28
C VAL A 32 -0.38 -16.07 6.08
N ILE A 33 -1.65 -16.40 6.36
CA ILE A 33 -2.17 -17.77 6.29
C ILE A 33 -2.84 -18.06 4.94
N PHE A 34 -2.72 -17.19 3.95
CA PHE A 34 -3.41 -17.39 2.68
C PHE A 34 -2.86 -18.64 1.93
N PRO A 35 -3.68 -19.68 1.67
CA PRO A 35 -3.20 -20.87 0.99
C PRO A 35 -3.01 -20.58 -0.49
N VAL A 36 -1.74 -20.59 -0.93
CA VAL A 36 -1.37 -20.37 -2.33
C VAL A 36 -1.04 -21.72 -3.00
N PRO A 37 -1.61 -22.05 -4.17
CA PRO A 37 -1.32 -23.32 -4.84
C PRO A 37 0.16 -23.40 -5.28
N CYS A 38 0.80 -24.56 -5.25
CA CYS A 38 2.24 -24.65 -5.60
C CYS A 38 2.55 -24.51 -7.11
N ASN A 39 1.55 -24.42 -7.97
CA ASN A 39 1.70 -24.38 -9.43
C ASN A 39 1.22 -23.04 -10.02
N LEU A 40 1.80 -21.91 -9.58
CA LEU A 40 1.54 -20.60 -10.20
C LEU A 40 2.51 -20.31 -11.34
N ASN A 41 1.97 -19.72 -12.40
CA ASN A 41 2.76 -19.11 -13.46
C ASN A 41 3.09 -17.63 -13.13
N TYR A 42 4.09 -17.07 -13.81
CA TYR A 42 4.56 -15.69 -13.64
C TYR A 42 3.45 -14.63 -13.80
N PHE A 43 2.39 -14.90 -14.56
CA PHE A 43 1.29 -13.93 -14.71
C PHE A 43 0.63 -13.53 -13.39
N TYR A 44 0.69 -14.36 -12.36
CA TYR A 44 0.12 -14.05 -11.05
C TYR A 44 0.94 -13.03 -10.25
N THR A 45 2.20 -12.76 -10.62
CA THR A 45 3.01 -11.71 -9.96
C THR A 45 2.61 -10.31 -10.42
N PHE A 46 1.96 -10.16 -11.59
CA PHE A 46 1.50 -8.86 -12.09
C PHE A 46 0.52 -8.18 -11.14
N GLY A 47 -0.34 -8.93 -10.45
CA GLY A 47 -1.24 -8.35 -9.45
C GLY A 47 -0.47 -7.62 -8.33
N GLY A 48 0.62 -8.22 -7.83
CA GLY A 48 1.49 -7.60 -6.83
C GLY A 48 2.24 -6.39 -7.38
N ILE A 49 2.73 -6.48 -8.62
CA ILE A 49 3.39 -5.36 -9.30
C ILE A 49 2.42 -4.18 -9.45
N LEU A 50 1.19 -4.42 -9.89
CA LEU A 50 0.16 -3.39 -10.03
C LEU A 50 -0.20 -2.72 -8.70
N ALA A 51 -0.28 -3.50 -7.61
CA ALA A 51 -0.52 -2.94 -6.27
C ALA A 51 0.60 -1.97 -5.84
N ILE A 52 1.86 -2.33 -6.12
CA ILE A 52 3.01 -1.46 -5.84
C ILE A 52 2.98 -0.21 -6.73
N MET A 53 2.68 -0.36 -8.02
CA MET A 53 2.56 0.76 -8.96
C MET A 53 1.47 1.73 -8.52
N LEU A 54 0.31 1.23 -8.11
CA LEU A 54 -0.79 2.06 -7.60
C LEU A 54 -0.36 2.85 -6.35
N LEU A 55 0.29 2.19 -5.39
CA LEU A 55 0.78 2.86 -4.20
C LEU A 55 1.79 3.97 -4.55
N SER A 56 2.72 3.68 -5.47
CA SER A 56 3.69 4.66 -5.97
C SER A 56 3.00 5.85 -6.65
N GLN A 57 1.98 5.60 -7.48
CA GLN A 57 1.20 6.64 -8.16
C GLN A 57 0.40 7.51 -7.17
N LEU A 58 -0.16 6.92 -6.11
CA LEU A 58 -0.84 7.69 -5.07
C LEU A 58 0.13 8.59 -4.31
N LEU A 59 1.28 8.06 -3.90
CA LEU A 59 2.28 8.83 -3.15
C LEU A 59 2.86 9.98 -4.00
N THR A 60 3.28 9.67 -5.23
CA THR A 60 3.81 10.70 -6.14
C THR A 60 2.71 11.69 -6.56
N GLY A 61 1.49 11.22 -6.81
CA GLY A 61 0.34 12.06 -7.12
C GLY A 61 0.00 13.05 -6.00
N ILE A 62 0.07 12.65 -4.73
CA ILE A 62 -0.13 13.56 -3.59
C ILE A 62 0.95 14.63 -3.54
N VAL A 63 2.22 14.28 -3.77
CA VAL A 63 3.33 15.25 -3.80
C VAL A 63 3.14 16.25 -4.94
N LEU A 64 2.75 15.78 -6.13
CA LEU A 64 2.45 16.66 -7.26
C LEU A 64 1.25 17.57 -6.96
N ALA A 65 0.18 17.03 -6.36
CA ALA A 65 -1.02 17.79 -6.02
C ALA A 65 -0.75 18.94 -5.03
N MET A 66 0.23 18.81 -4.14
CA MET A 66 0.62 19.89 -3.21
C MET A 66 1.34 21.06 -3.91
N HIS A 67 1.97 20.81 -5.06
CA HIS A 67 2.75 21.81 -5.80
C HIS A 67 2.07 22.28 -7.09
N TYR A 68 0.95 21.65 -7.46
CA TYR A 68 0.20 21.96 -8.68
C TYR A 68 -0.94 22.95 -8.40
N VAL A 69 -1.04 24.00 -9.21
CA VAL A 69 -2.15 24.96 -9.17
C VAL A 69 -3.13 24.60 -10.30
N PRO A 70 -4.41 24.28 -9.99
CA PRO A 70 -5.38 23.87 -10.99
C PRO A 70 -5.99 25.08 -11.72
N ASP A 71 -5.16 25.82 -12.45
CA ASP A 71 -5.58 26.95 -13.30
C ASP A 71 -5.05 26.76 -14.72
N ILE A 72 -5.88 27.04 -15.74
CA ILE A 72 -5.55 26.80 -17.15
C ILE A 72 -4.36 27.63 -17.66
N HIS A 73 -4.09 28.79 -17.06
CA HIS A 73 -2.99 29.68 -17.44
C HIS A 73 -1.70 29.33 -16.69
N LEU A 74 -1.81 28.79 -15.47
CA LEU A 74 -0.66 28.48 -14.61
C LEU A 74 -0.28 26.99 -14.61
N ALA A 75 -1.11 26.11 -15.18
CA ALA A 75 -0.86 24.66 -15.23
C ALA A 75 0.47 24.28 -15.89
N PHE A 76 0.86 25.02 -16.94
CA PHE A 76 2.14 24.79 -17.63
C PHE A 76 3.32 25.31 -16.80
N GLU A 77 3.22 26.53 -16.28
CA GLU A 77 4.27 27.17 -15.49
C GLU A 77 4.56 26.39 -14.20
N THR A 78 3.53 25.88 -13.52
CA THR A 78 3.69 25.05 -12.31
C THR A 78 4.42 23.73 -12.60
N GLY A 79 4.17 23.11 -13.75
CA GLY A 79 4.91 21.93 -14.21
C GLY A 79 6.38 22.21 -14.52
N GLU A 80 6.68 23.33 -15.19
CA GLU A 80 8.06 23.74 -15.46
C GLU A 80 8.82 24.12 -14.18
N ARG A 81 8.15 24.83 -13.26
CA ARG A 81 8.70 25.20 -11.97
C ARG A 81 9.02 23.97 -11.12
N PHE A 82 8.12 22.99 -11.09
CA PHE A 82 8.36 21.72 -10.39
C PHE A 82 9.59 20.99 -10.95
N ARG A 83 9.79 20.96 -12.27
CA ARG A 83 10.94 20.31 -12.90
C ARG A 83 12.26 21.06 -12.66
N ARG A 84 12.24 22.39 -12.56
CA ARG A 84 13.47 23.21 -12.46
C ARG A 84 13.88 23.53 -11.03
N GLU A 85 12.92 23.70 -10.14
CA GLU A 85 13.13 24.17 -8.76
C GLU A 85 12.79 23.11 -7.71
N GLY A 86 12.13 22.02 -8.11
CA GLY A 86 11.72 20.96 -7.20
C GLY A 86 12.93 20.26 -6.58
N GLN A 87 12.97 20.20 -5.25
CA GLN A 87 13.99 19.43 -4.52
C GLN A 87 13.88 17.90 -4.76
N PHE A 88 12.77 17.46 -5.34
CA PHE A 88 12.47 16.06 -5.70
C PHE A 88 12.44 15.81 -7.22
N GLY A 89 12.81 16.82 -8.03
CA GLY A 89 12.74 16.84 -9.49
C GLY A 89 14.03 16.45 -10.19
#